data_AF-A0A173M973-F1
#
_entry.id   AF-A0A173M973-F1
#
_cell.length_a   1.000
_cell.length_b   1.000
_cell.length_c   1.000
_cell.angle_alpha   90.00
_cell.angle_beta   90.00
_cell.angle_gamma   90.00
#
_symmetry.space_group_name_H-M   'P 1'
#
loop_
_entity.id
_entity.type
_entity.pdbx_description
1 polymer ?
#
loop_
_entity_poly.entity_id
_entity_poly.type
_entity_poly.pdbx_seq_one_letter_code
_entity_poly.pdbx_strand_id
1 'polypeptide(L)'
;MKKFIHYNVLSLVFLLLFTIAGKAQTTTTSSTTQKQPVMKMYVIEREIPGIGQFTPAQLKGASQTSCKVLNEIGPKIEWIQSYVTCNKLYCIYKAENEELIREHAKKGGFPANSISEVSGIISPATATGN
;
A
#
# COMPACT_ATOMS: atom_id res chain seq x y z
N MET A 1 -32.50 -50.58 -28.44
CA MET A 1 -32.94 -49.79 -27.27
C MET A 1 -32.82 -48.32 -27.68
N LYS A 2 -33.90 -47.53 -27.82
CA LYS A 2 -34.32 -46.48 -26.83
C LYS A 2 -33.12 -45.95 -26.01
N LYS A 3 -32.77 -44.66 -25.93
CA LYS A 3 -33.27 -43.36 -26.45
C LYS A 3 -32.00 -42.48 -26.63
N PHE A 4 -31.98 -41.31 -27.29
CA PHE A 4 -33.05 -40.47 -27.86
C PHE A 4 -32.49 -39.69 -29.09
N ILE A 5 -33.31 -38.82 -29.67
CA ILE A 5 -32.98 -37.75 -30.63
C ILE A 5 -33.72 -36.51 -30.09
N HIS A 6 -33.18 -35.29 -30.23
CA HIS A 6 -33.96 -34.05 -30.42
C HIS A 6 -33.04 -32.91 -30.90
N TYR A 7 -32.93 -32.74 -32.22
CA TYR A 7 -32.66 -31.45 -32.85
C TYR A 7 -34.00 -30.86 -33.30
N ASN A 8 -34.23 -29.57 -33.05
CA ASN A 8 -35.06 -28.65 -33.85
C ASN A 8 -34.85 -27.24 -33.26
N VAL A 9 -34.41 -26.23 -34.03
CA VAL A 9 -35.18 -25.51 -35.06
C VAL A 9 -36.39 -24.81 -34.44
N LEU A 10 -36.18 -23.62 -33.89
CA LEU A 10 -37.22 -22.62 -33.66
C LEU A 10 -36.61 -21.21 -33.54
N SER A 11 -37.17 -20.23 -34.28
CA SER A 11 -36.91 -18.78 -34.20
C SER A 11 -35.44 -18.31 -34.32
N LEU A 12 -34.97 -17.62 -35.37
CA LEU A 12 -35.60 -16.66 -36.29
C LEU A 12 -36.42 -15.55 -35.60
N VAL A 13 -36.16 -14.30 -35.99
CA VAL A 13 -36.74 -13.05 -35.46
C VAL A 13 -36.20 -12.62 -34.09
N PHE A 14 -35.16 -11.77 -34.12
CA PHE A 14 -34.89 -10.80 -33.04
C PHE A 14 -34.53 -9.43 -33.63
N LEU A 15 -35.49 -8.87 -34.37
CA LEU A 15 -35.48 -7.48 -34.82
C LEU A 15 -36.74 -6.81 -34.28
N LEU A 16 -36.62 -6.13 -33.12
CA LEU A 16 -37.58 -5.11 -32.66
C LEU A 16 -37.02 -4.34 -31.46
N LEU A 17 -36.65 -3.09 -31.72
CA LEU A 17 -36.77 -1.91 -30.84
C LEU A 17 -36.67 -2.12 -29.32
N PHE A 18 -35.47 -1.88 -28.78
CA PHE A 18 -35.33 -1.25 -27.45
C PHE A 18 -34.49 0.03 -27.55
N THR A 19 -35.10 1.06 -28.12
CA THR A 19 -34.72 2.46 -27.90
C THR A 19 -35.05 2.84 -26.45
N ILE A 20 -34.18 2.47 -25.50
CA ILE A 20 -34.32 2.92 -24.12
C ILE A 20 -33.78 4.34 -24.03
N ALA A 21 -34.64 5.27 -23.61
CA ALA A 21 -34.33 6.69 -23.54
C ALA A 21 -33.05 6.97 -22.72
N GLY A 22 -32.30 7.98 -23.18
CA GLY A 22 -31.10 8.41 -22.48
C GLY A 22 -31.40 8.85 -21.05
N LYS A 23 -30.89 8.11 -20.07
CA LYS A 23 -30.45 8.75 -18.83
C LYS A 23 -29.10 9.37 -19.13
N ALA A 24 -29.10 10.68 -19.33
CA ALA A 24 -27.88 11.45 -19.11
C ALA A 24 -27.41 11.08 -17.69
N GLN A 25 -26.29 10.36 -17.61
CA GLN A 25 -25.55 10.29 -16.37
C GLN A 25 -25.01 11.70 -16.15
N THR A 26 -25.79 12.51 -15.45
CA THR A 26 -25.23 13.52 -14.57
C THR A 26 -24.24 12.78 -13.69
N THR A 27 -22.98 12.85 -14.08
CA THR A 27 -21.86 12.83 -13.17
C THR A 27 -22.08 14.00 -12.22
N THR A 28 -22.94 13.75 -11.22
CA THR A 28 -22.89 14.44 -9.95
C THR A 28 -21.53 14.07 -9.39
N THR A 29 -20.54 14.88 -9.75
CA THR A 29 -19.24 14.90 -9.11
C THR A 29 -19.51 15.30 -7.66
N SER A 30 -19.83 14.30 -6.85
CA SER A 30 -19.93 14.41 -5.40
C SER A 30 -18.53 14.64 -4.89
N SER A 31 -18.05 15.87 -5.04
CA SER A 31 -16.86 16.41 -4.41
C SER A 31 -17.13 16.54 -2.91
N THR A 32 -17.32 15.39 -2.27
CA THR A 32 -17.17 15.27 -0.83
C THR A 32 -15.74 15.71 -0.55
N THR A 33 -15.57 16.83 0.15
CA THR A 33 -14.26 17.28 0.63
C THR A 33 -13.78 16.32 1.71
N GLN A 34 -13.37 15.12 1.29
CA GLN A 34 -12.65 14.19 2.15
C GLN A 34 -11.32 14.86 2.48
N LYS A 35 -11.21 15.35 3.71
CA LYS A 35 -9.94 15.77 4.29
C LYS A 35 -9.00 14.57 4.18
N GLN A 36 -8.09 14.60 3.19
CA GLN A 36 -7.11 13.53 3.03
C GLN A 36 -6.37 13.35 4.36
N PRO A 37 -6.21 12.11 4.83
CA PRO A 37 -5.52 11.87 6.08
C PRO A 37 -4.10 12.39 5.97
N VAL A 38 -3.70 13.26 6.90
CA VAL A 38 -2.41 13.92 6.86
C VAL A 38 -1.35 12.90 7.24
N MET A 39 -0.60 12.43 6.24
CA MET A 39 0.49 11.48 6.43
C MET A 39 1.68 12.18 7.12
N LYS A 40 1.96 11.76 8.34
CA LYS A 40 3.13 12.16 9.14
C LYS A 40 4.33 11.33 8.74
N MET A 41 5.53 11.87 8.90
CA MET A 41 6.78 11.17 8.59
C MET A 41 7.43 10.67 9.88
N TYR A 42 8.00 9.47 9.85
CA TYR A 42 8.55 8.79 11.02
C TYR A 42 9.93 8.20 10.73
N VAL A 43 10.82 8.30 11.71
CA VAL A 43 12.07 7.52 11.79
C VAL A 43 11.83 6.35 12.74
N ILE A 44 12.21 5.15 12.31
CA ILE A 44 12.06 3.92 13.09
C ILE A 44 13.45 3.30 13.26
N GLU A 45 13.83 3.02 14.49
CA GLU A 45 15.03 2.24 14.78
C GLU A 45 14.66 0.79 15.10
N ARG A 46 15.33 -0.16 14.43
CA ARG A 46 15.13 -1.60 14.62
C ARG A 46 16.48 -2.24 14.95
N GLU A 47 16.60 -2.85 16.12
CA GLU A 47 17.81 -3.56 16.53
C GLU A 47 17.79 -4.98 15.97
N ILE A 48 18.73 -5.26 15.06
CA ILE A 48 18.85 -6.55 14.37
C ILE A 48 20.37 -6.87 14.34
N PRO A 49 20.89 -7.56 15.37
CA PRO A 49 22.32 -7.85 15.49
C PRO A 49 22.87 -8.53 14.24
N GLY A 50 24.00 -8.02 13.73
CA GLY A 50 24.67 -8.55 12.55
C GLY A 50 23.97 -8.27 11.21
N ILE A 51 22.91 -7.44 11.15
CA ILE A 51 22.20 -7.15 9.88
C ILE A 51 23.12 -6.56 8.79
N GLY A 52 24.19 -5.85 9.15
CA GLY A 52 25.18 -5.35 8.20
C GLY A 52 25.98 -6.44 7.47
N GLN A 53 25.91 -7.70 7.95
CA GLN A 53 26.51 -8.88 7.31
C GLN A 53 25.51 -9.68 6.46
N PHE A 54 24.26 -9.22 6.34
CA PHE A 54 23.25 -9.90 5.53
C PHE A 54 23.60 -9.77 4.05
N THR A 55 23.53 -10.90 3.34
CA THR A 55 23.66 -10.92 1.88
C THR A 55 22.55 -10.11 1.21
N PRO A 56 22.75 -9.63 -0.04
CA PRO A 56 21.71 -8.96 -0.82
C PRO A 56 20.41 -9.78 -0.94
N ALA A 57 20.50 -11.12 -0.94
CA ALA A 57 19.34 -12.00 -0.97
C ALA A 57 18.55 -11.97 0.36
N GLN A 58 19.22 -11.94 1.51
CA GLN A 58 18.57 -11.81 2.82
C GLN A 58 17.91 -10.44 2.99
N LEU A 59 18.59 -9.36 2.58
CA LEU A 59 18.03 -8.00 2.59
C LEU A 59 16.82 -7.86 1.64
N LYS A 60 16.87 -8.51 0.47
CA LYS A 60 15.72 -8.62 -0.44
C LYS A 60 14.55 -9.37 0.22
N GLY A 61 14.81 -10.48 0.91
CA GLY A 61 13.79 -11.23 1.65
C GLY A 61 13.10 -10.39 2.74
N ALA A 62 13.87 -9.64 3.53
CA ALA A 62 13.32 -8.71 4.52
C ALA A 62 12.43 -7.62 3.87
N SER A 63 12.88 -7.07 2.74
CA SER A 63 12.11 -6.09 1.96
C SER A 63 10.81 -6.67 1.41
N GLN A 64 10.83 -7.90 0.90
CA GLN A 64 9.64 -8.61 0.41
C GLN A 64 8.62 -8.86 1.53
N THR A 65 9.07 -9.28 2.72
CA THR A 65 8.21 -9.42 3.91
C THR A 65 7.56 -8.10 4.29
N SER A 66 8.34 -7.01 4.33
CA SER A 66 7.83 -5.66 4.61
C SER A 66 6.75 -5.23 3.60
N CYS A 67 7.02 -5.36 2.30
CA CYS A 67 6.08 -4.98 1.23
C CYS A 67 4.79 -5.81 1.24
N LYS A 68 4.86 -7.11 1.56
CA LYS A 68 3.66 -7.94 1.74
C LYS A 68 2.75 -7.38 2.82
N VAL A 69 3.30 -7.02 3.98
CA VAL A 69 2.54 -6.46 5.11
C VAL A 69 2.01 -5.05 4.81
N LEU A 70 2.77 -4.21 4.10
CA LEU A 70 2.28 -2.90 3.65
C LEU A 70 1.03 -3.06 2.75
N ASN A 71 1.04 -4.01 1.82
CA ASN A 71 -0.11 -4.31 0.98
C ASN A 71 -1.33 -4.82 1.77
N GLU A 72 -1.12 -5.48 2.91
CA GLU A 72 -2.19 -5.94 3.82
C GLU A 72 -2.77 -4.82 4.70
N ILE A 73 -2.00 -3.76 4.99
CA ILE A 73 -2.46 -2.58 5.75
C ILE A 73 -3.08 -1.52 4.81
N GLY A 74 -2.60 -1.43 3.57
CA GLY A 74 -3.07 -0.50 2.56
C GLY A 74 -2.42 0.89 2.64
N PRO A 75 -2.95 1.89 1.91
CA PRO A 75 -2.27 3.16 1.59
C PRO A 75 -2.11 4.13 2.78
N LYS A 76 -2.48 3.72 3.98
CA LYS A 76 -2.37 4.49 5.23
C LYS A 76 -0.94 4.52 5.79
N ILE A 77 -0.06 3.71 5.22
CA ILE A 77 1.35 3.59 5.57
C ILE A 77 2.18 3.41 4.29
N GLU A 78 3.29 4.14 4.20
CA GLU A 78 4.20 4.17 3.05
C GLU A 78 5.63 3.98 3.56
N TRP A 79 6.35 3.00 3.01
CA TRP A 79 7.79 2.86 3.25
C TRP A 79 8.57 3.68 2.23
N ILE A 80 9.37 4.64 2.71
CA ILE A 80 10.18 5.51 1.84
C ILE A 80 11.53 4.87 1.54
N GLN A 81 12.28 4.50 2.58
CA GLN A 81 13.60 3.87 2.46
C GLN A 81 14.07 3.27 3.79
N SER A 82 15.12 2.45 3.75
CA SER A 82 15.80 1.95 4.94
C SER A 82 17.32 2.00 4.79
N TYR A 83 18.01 2.31 5.88
CA TYR A 83 19.47 2.31 5.97
C TYR A 83 19.94 1.15 6.86
N VAL A 84 20.65 0.20 6.26
CA VAL A 84 21.27 -0.92 6.97
C VAL A 84 22.59 -0.45 7.58
N THR A 85 22.80 -0.71 8.86
CA THR A 85 24.09 -0.53 9.55
C THR A 85 24.56 -1.88 10.11
N CYS A 86 25.69 -1.93 10.84
CA CYS A 86 26.23 -3.18 11.39
C CYS A 86 25.19 -3.99 12.20
N ASN A 87 24.43 -3.34 13.09
CA ASN A 87 23.52 -4.00 14.05
C ASN A 87 22.12 -3.37 14.13
N LYS A 88 21.84 -2.32 13.33
CA LYS A 88 20.57 -1.60 13.34
C LYS A 88 20.08 -1.33 11.93
N LEU A 89 18.77 -1.38 11.75
CA LEU A 89 18.07 -0.94 10.56
C LEU A 89 17.30 0.34 10.90
N TYR A 90 17.62 1.42 10.21
CA TYR A 90 16.86 2.68 10.30
C TYR A 90 15.87 2.72 9.16
N CYS A 91 14.59 2.93 9.45
CA CYS A 91 13.56 3.00 8.43
C CYS A 91 12.89 4.38 8.43
N ILE A 92 12.62 4.90 7.23
CA ILE A 92 11.89 6.15 7.01
C ILE A 92 10.53 5.80 6.42
N TYR A 93 9.46 6.14 7.13
CA TYR A 93 8.07 5.80 6.78
C TYR A 93 7.23 7.07 6.76
N LYS A 94 6.13 7.07 6.01
CA LYS A 94 4.99 7.96 6.25
C LYS A 94 3.79 7.15 6.72
N ALA A 95 3.00 7.66 7.65
CA ALA A 95 1.78 7.01 8.13
C ALA A 95 0.77 8.02 8.68
N GLU A 96 -0.51 7.63 8.75
CA GLU A 96 -1.54 8.46 9.41
C GLU A 96 -1.28 8.64 10.92
N ASN A 97 -0.61 7.66 11.55
CA ASN A 97 -0.29 7.59 12.97
C ASN A 97 0.85 6.58 13.25
N GLU A 98 1.30 6.51 14.50
CA GLU A 98 2.37 5.60 14.93
C GLU A 98 1.89 4.14 15.03
N GLU A 99 0.63 3.93 15.37
CA GLU A 99 0.03 2.61 15.59
C GLU A 99 0.10 1.74 14.33
N LEU A 100 -0.06 2.32 13.14
CA LEU A 100 0.11 1.63 11.85
C LEU A 100 1.53 1.09 11.65
N ILE A 101 2.55 1.79 12.15
CA ILE A 101 3.95 1.34 12.09
C ILE A 101 4.16 0.19 13.09
N ARG A 102 3.54 0.27 14.27
CA ARG A 102 3.55 -0.82 15.27
C ARG A 102 2.82 -2.06 14.76
N GLU A 103 1.71 -1.89 14.05
CA GLU A 103 0.98 -2.97 13.39
C GLU A 103 1.80 -3.62 12.27
N HIS A 104 2.45 -2.81 11.42
CA HIS A 104 3.37 -3.28 10.38
C HIS A 104 4.52 -4.12 10.96
N ALA A 105 5.16 -3.62 12.02
CA ALA A 105 6.20 -4.36 12.74
C ALA A 105 5.69 -5.70 13.31
N LYS A 106 4.53 -5.69 13.97
CA LYS A 106 3.90 -6.87 14.55
C LYS A 106 3.54 -7.93 13.50
N LYS A 107 2.90 -7.52 12.39
CA LYS A 107 2.53 -8.41 11.27
C LYS A 107 3.76 -8.95 10.52
N GLY A 108 4.81 -8.14 10.39
CA GLY A 108 6.04 -8.50 9.70
C GLY A 108 7.03 -9.34 10.52
N GLY A 109 6.82 -9.49 11.83
CA GLY A 109 7.69 -10.27 12.71
C GLY A 109 9.07 -9.64 12.93
N PHE A 110 9.21 -8.33 12.73
CA PHE A 110 10.46 -7.58 12.92
C PHE A 110 10.28 -6.46 13.95
N PRO A 111 11.33 -6.10 14.72
CA PRO A 111 11.18 -5.17 15.83
C PRO A 111 10.99 -3.72 15.35
N ALA A 112 10.44 -2.89 16.22
CA ALA A 112 10.38 -1.44 16.11
C ALA A 112 10.70 -0.85 17.48
N ASN A 113 12.00 -0.88 17.83
CA ASN A 113 12.52 -0.55 19.17
C ASN A 113 12.22 0.91 19.54
N SER A 114 12.40 1.82 18.57
CA SER A 114 11.98 3.21 18.67
C SER A 114 11.22 3.62 17.41
N ILE A 115 10.20 4.45 17.59
CA ILE A 115 9.49 5.16 16.51
C ILE A 115 9.46 6.63 16.94
N SER A 116 9.76 7.54 16.03
CA SER A 116 9.81 8.98 16.30
C SER A 116 9.21 9.75 15.15
N GLU A 117 8.19 10.56 15.44
CA GLU A 117 7.62 11.50 14.48
C GLU A 117 8.65 12.58 14.11
N VAL A 118 8.82 12.85 12.82
CA VAL A 118 9.75 13.85 12.30
C VAL A 118 9.13 15.24 12.42
N SER A 119 9.68 16.06 13.31
CA SER A 119 9.28 17.47 13.50
C SER A 119 9.83 18.42 12.44
N GLY A 120 10.89 18.02 11.72
CA GLY A 120 11.50 18.80 10.64
C GLY A 120 12.62 18.03 9.94
N ILE A 121 12.94 18.44 8.71
CA ILE A 121 14.02 17.86 7.90
C ILE A 121 14.99 18.98 7.54
N ILE A 122 16.26 18.80 7.88
CA ILE A 122 17.35 19.70 7.51
C ILE A 122 18.28 19.03 6.50
N SER A 123 18.90 19.83 5.65
CA SER A 123 19.87 19.40 4.63
C SER A 123 20.77 20.58 4.24
N PRO A 124 21.79 20.41 3.38
CA PRO A 124 22.52 21.55 2.84
C PRO A 124 21.63 22.61 2.18
N ALA A 125 20.47 22.23 1.62
CA ALA A 125 19.52 23.17 1.04
C ALA A 125 18.81 24.05 2.09
N THR A 126 18.72 23.63 3.35
CA THR A 126 18.17 24.46 4.45
C THR A 126 19.24 25.32 5.12
N ALA A 127 20.51 25.23 4.71
CA ALA A 127 21.61 25.99 5.32
C ALA A 127 21.80 27.40 4.72
N THR A 128 21.28 27.65 3.51
CA THR A 128 21.46 28.91 2.76
C THR A 128 20.13 29.46 2.21
N GLY A 129 19.08 29.43 3.03
CA GLY A 129 17.78 29.97 2.64
C GLY A 129 17.82 31.49 2.45
N ASN A 130 17.37 31.95 1.27
CA ASN A 130 16.85 33.30 1.05
C ASN A 130 15.35 33.33 1.36
#